data_AF-A0A9P6E5U5-F1
#
_entry.id   AF-A0A9P6E5U5-F1
#
_cell.length_a   1.000
_cell.length_b   1.000
_cell.length_c   1.000
_cell.angle_alpha   90.00
_cell.angle_beta   90.00
_cell.angle_gamma   90.00
#
_symmetry.space_group_name_H-M   'P 1'
#
loop_
_entity.id
_entity.type
_entity.pdbx_description
1 polymer ?
#
loop_
_entity_poly.entity_id
_entity_poly.type
_entity_poly.pdbx_seq_one_letter_code
_entity_poly.pdbx_strand_id
1 'polypeptide(L)'
;MEEYTHGLSEESLGDDSTMHPNHSTTAQDGEHNTRSPSFAPKDGSARKKIVYLCVHGSKNYLHYAVVPLPSSYQDAKKTAIDVLGGYLGYPNIIPDDIYLRYGIKRGSGLHWAYIKPDFWDQVITGGEELRIVRKVKSGQDEVEIESEQQKSLFVTFRLGKNAQASPRDKYARMLLAENDFETKKSLVKLFCQSLTPMTRAANLILFAVIKNQDGRWVASVIDTSEGLWKKTILECKKENPHFEILVVESPE
;
A
#
# COMPACT_ATOMS: atom_id res chain seq x y z
N MET A 1 -5.15 49.01 43.86
CA MET A 1 -4.02 49.33 44.75
C MET A 1 -3.50 48.01 45.24
N GLU A 2 -2.48 47.50 44.55
CA GLU A 2 -1.37 46.66 45.06
C GLU A 2 -0.60 46.19 43.81
N GLU A 3 0.54 46.84 43.62
CA GLU A 3 1.57 46.53 42.64
C GLU A 3 2.34 45.29 43.09
N TYR A 4 2.79 44.48 42.13
CA TYR A 4 3.88 43.53 42.36
C TYR A 4 4.91 43.65 41.25
N THR A 5 6.05 44.18 41.64
CA THR A 5 7.30 44.31 40.89
C THR A 5 8.23 43.17 41.26
N HIS A 6 8.86 42.55 40.26
CA HIS A 6 10.16 41.86 40.30
C HIS A 6 10.59 41.73 38.82
N GLY A 7 11.73 42.23 38.34
CA GLY A 7 12.98 42.52 39.01
C GLY A 7 13.94 41.36 38.80
N LEU A 8 14.44 41.16 37.57
CA LEU A 8 15.63 40.35 37.29
C LEU A 8 16.48 41.03 36.21
N SER A 9 17.67 41.41 36.66
CA SER A 9 18.83 41.90 35.94
C SER A 9 19.85 40.77 35.83
N GLU A 10 20.49 40.61 34.67
CA GLU A 10 21.76 39.90 34.42
C GLU A 10 21.89 39.80 32.89
N GLU A 11 23.03 39.87 32.21
CA GLU A 11 24.39 40.25 32.53
C GLU A 11 25.07 40.47 31.17
N SER A 12 26.03 41.37 31.14
CA SER A 12 26.78 41.80 29.97
C SER A 12 28.00 40.90 29.77
N LEU A 13 28.12 40.28 28.60
CA LEU A 13 29.37 39.74 28.02
C LEU A 13 29.28 40.12 26.53
N GLY A 14 30.13 40.95 25.95
CA GLY A 14 31.59 40.94 26.04
C GLY A 14 32.11 40.34 24.73
N ASP A 15 32.23 41.17 23.69
CA ASP A 15 32.93 40.88 22.44
C ASP A 15 34.41 40.55 22.71
N ASP A 16 34.96 39.51 22.07
CA ASP A 16 36.25 39.65 21.36
C ASP A 16 36.47 38.53 20.33
N SER A 17 37.16 38.93 19.27
CA SER A 17 37.41 38.26 18.00
C SER A 17 38.40 37.11 18.08
N THR A 18 38.25 36.12 17.19
CA THR A 18 39.39 35.64 16.39
C THR A 18 38.93 34.84 15.16
N MET A 19 39.24 35.37 13.98
CA MET A 19 39.15 34.65 12.73
C MET A 19 40.31 33.65 12.60
N HIS A 20 39.99 32.40 12.30
CA HIS A 20 40.87 31.49 11.57
C HIS A 20 40.06 30.72 10.53
N PRO A 21 40.48 30.70 9.25
CA PRO A 21 39.90 29.85 8.24
C PRO A 21 40.57 28.49 8.34
N ASN A 22 39.82 27.37 8.35
CA ASN A 22 40.38 26.13 7.86
C ASN A 22 39.37 25.04 7.51
N HIS A 23 39.60 24.52 6.31
CA HIS A 23 39.20 23.22 5.76
C HIS A 23 37.72 22.94 5.52
N SER A 24 37.30 23.35 4.31
CA SER A 24 36.31 22.67 3.50
C SER A 24 36.51 21.14 3.55
N THR A 25 35.65 20.47 4.31
CA THR A 25 35.41 19.04 4.15
C THR A 25 34.17 18.94 3.28
N THR A 26 34.39 18.61 2.01
CA THR A 26 33.33 18.28 1.05
C THR A 26 32.59 17.08 1.59
N ALA A 27 31.43 17.30 2.20
CA ALA A 27 30.47 16.25 2.46
C ALA A 27 30.03 15.71 1.09
N GLN A 28 30.53 14.54 0.72
CA GLN A 28 29.92 13.75 -0.33
C GLN A 28 28.52 13.40 0.16
N ASP A 29 27.51 13.98 -0.47
CA ASP A 29 26.14 13.53 -0.43
C ASP A 29 26.12 12.04 -0.83
N GLY A 30 26.14 11.19 0.19
CA GLY A 30 25.86 9.78 0.06
C GLY A 30 24.38 9.65 -0.27
N GLU A 31 24.03 9.78 -1.55
CA GLU A 31 22.76 9.32 -2.08
C GLU A 31 22.64 7.84 -1.69
N HIS A 32 21.91 7.57 -0.62
CA HIS A 32 21.42 6.24 -0.27
C HIS A 32 20.42 5.82 -1.35
N ASN A 33 20.98 5.39 -2.47
CA ASN A 33 20.29 4.81 -3.59
C ASN A 33 19.77 3.45 -3.11
N THR A 34 18.59 3.42 -2.51
CA THR A 34 17.81 2.21 -2.24
C THR A 34 17.28 1.65 -3.56
N ARG A 35 18.19 1.40 -4.51
CA ARG A 35 17.89 0.55 -5.66
C ARG A 35 17.62 -0.84 -5.12
N SER A 36 16.33 -1.17 -5.00
CA SER A 36 15.89 -2.55 -4.82
C SER A 36 16.65 -3.39 -5.85
N PRO A 37 17.47 -4.36 -5.42
CA PRO A 37 18.32 -5.06 -6.35
C PRO A 37 17.44 -5.90 -7.28
N SER A 38 17.51 -5.59 -8.57
CA SER A 38 16.78 -6.30 -9.61
C SER A 38 17.47 -7.64 -9.87
N PHE A 39 17.17 -8.64 -9.03
CA PHE A 39 17.68 -10.00 -9.13
C PHE A 39 16.80 -10.90 -10.00
N ALA A 40 16.23 -10.40 -11.10
CA ALA A 40 15.44 -11.24 -11.99
C ALA A 40 16.35 -12.25 -12.74
N PRO A 41 16.18 -13.57 -12.56
CA PRO A 41 16.97 -14.57 -13.28
C PRO A 41 16.62 -14.57 -14.77
N LYS A 42 17.64 -14.73 -15.63
CA LYS A 42 17.50 -14.64 -17.10
C LYS A 42 17.06 -15.94 -17.79
N ASP A 43 17.06 -17.09 -17.09
CA ASP A 43 16.77 -18.38 -17.74
C ASP A 43 15.34 -18.89 -17.48
N GLY A 44 14.70 -19.35 -18.55
CA GLY A 44 13.31 -19.83 -18.63
C GLY A 44 12.98 -21.11 -17.86
N SER A 45 13.78 -21.49 -16.85
CA SER A 45 13.34 -22.41 -15.80
C SER A 45 12.14 -21.79 -15.11
N ALA A 46 11.07 -22.56 -14.88
CA ALA A 46 9.88 -22.15 -14.13
C ALA A 46 10.29 -21.21 -13.01
N ARG A 47 10.08 -19.90 -13.21
CA ARG A 47 10.63 -18.87 -12.32
C ARG A 47 10.13 -19.23 -10.95
N LYS A 48 11.03 -19.63 -10.04
CA LYS A 48 10.67 -19.88 -8.65
C LYS A 48 9.96 -18.63 -8.21
N LYS A 49 8.64 -18.73 -8.00
CA LYS A 49 7.84 -17.62 -7.53
C LYS A 49 8.41 -17.33 -6.15
N ILE A 50 9.08 -16.19 -6.00
CA ILE A 50 9.65 -15.73 -4.73
C ILE A 50 8.84 -14.53 -4.24
N VAL A 51 8.91 -14.22 -2.96
CA VAL A 51 8.42 -12.95 -2.40
C VAL A 51 9.48 -12.37 -1.49
N TYR A 52 9.48 -11.05 -1.33
CA TYR A 52 10.37 -10.33 -0.44
C TYR A 52 9.61 -10.03 0.85
N LEU A 53 9.99 -10.64 1.96
CA LEU A 53 9.44 -10.30 3.27
C LEU A 53 10.25 -9.17 3.88
N CYS A 54 9.61 -8.23 4.57
CA CYS A 54 10.29 -7.20 5.34
C CYS A 54 9.63 -6.92 6.69
N VAL A 55 10.41 -6.44 7.66
CA VAL A 55 9.94 -6.09 9.01
C VAL A 55 10.75 -4.94 9.58
N HIS A 56 10.12 -4.09 10.40
CA HIS A 56 10.83 -3.09 11.20
C HIS A 56 11.34 -3.74 12.49
N GLY A 57 12.66 -3.71 12.69
CA GLY A 57 13.29 -4.18 13.92
C GLY A 57 13.28 -3.14 15.05
N SER A 58 13.86 -3.51 16.20
CA SER A 58 13.93 -2.71 17.44
C SER A 58 14.68 -1.37 17.35
N LYS A 59 15.23 -1.01 16.18
CA LYS A 59 15.91 0.27 15.91
C LYS A 59 15.39 0.94 14.64
N ASN A 60 14.17 0.63 14.22
CA ASN A 60 13.55 1.11 12.97
C ASN A 60 14.31 0.72 11.69
N TYR A 61 15.29 -0.18 11.76
CA TYR A 61 15.90 -0.77 10.58
C TYR A 61 14.93 -1.76 9.91
N LEU A 62 14.85 -1.67 8.59
CA LEU A 62 14.14 -2.64 7.77
C LEU A 62 15.01 -3.87 7.57
N HIS A 63 14.52 -5.02 8.01
CA HIS A 63 15.11 -6.32 7.75
C HIS A 63 14.34 -6.97 6.59
N TYR A 64 15.07 -7.63 5.70
CA TYR A 64 14.49 -8.27 4.52
C TYR A 64 14.85 -9.75 4.47
N ALA A 65 13.97 -10.54 3.87
CA ALA A 65 14.21 -11.92 3.51
C ALA A 65 13.60 -12.25 2.15
N VAL A 66 14.26 -13.12 1.39
CA VAL A 66 13.71 -13.66 0.13
C VAL A 66 13.28 -15.09 0.40
N VAL A 67 12.01 -15.39 0.15
CA VAL A 67 11.43 -16.71 0.41
C VAL A 67 10.66 -17.22 -0.80
N PRO A 68 10.49 -18.54 -0.97
CA PRO A 68 9.54 -19.08 -1.95
C PRO A 68 8.13 -18.52 -1.71
N LEU A 69 7.37 -18.28 -2.78
CA LEU A 69 6.00 -17.81 -2.73
C LEU A 69 5.16 -18.79 -1.90
N PRO A 70 4.64 -18.36 -0.74
CA PRO A 70 3.82 -19.22 0.09
C PRO A 70 2.51 -19.61 -0.60
N SER A 71 2.05 -20.84 -0.39
CA SER A 71 0.79 -21.37 -0.93
C SER A 71 -0.45 -20.75 -0.31
N SER A 72 -0.34 -20.12 0.87
CA SER A 72 -1.46 -19.49 1.56
C SER A 72 -0.99 -18.34 2.44
N TYR A 73 -1.93 -17.49 2.86
CA TYR A 73 -1.67 -16.42 3.82
C TYR A 73 -1.12 -16.95 5.16
N GLN A 74 -1.60 -18.11 5.63
CA GLN A 74 -1.11 -18.70 6.87
C GLN A 74 0.31 -19.26 6.74
N ASP A 75 0.62 -19.91 5.61
CA ASP A 75 1.98 -20.36 5.31
C ASP A 75 2.95 -19.17 5.24
N ALA A 76 2.48 -18.04 4.68
CA ALA A 76 3.25 -16.82 4.61
C ALA A 76 3.55 -16.25 6.01
N LYS A 77 2.56 -16.21 6.90
CA LYS A 77 2.75 -15.78 8.30
C LYS A 77 3.73 -16.67 9.05
N LYS A 78 3.61 -17.99 8.88
CA LYS A 78 4.54 -18.95 9.48
C LYS A 78 5.96 -18.73 8.97
N THR A 79 6.15 -18.68 7.65
CA THR A 79 7.44 -18.40 7.02
C THR A 79 8.04 -17.07 7.48
N ALA A 80 7.21 -16.03 7.60
CA ALA A 80 7.59 -14.73 8.10
C ALA A 80 8.14 -14.77 9.53
N ILE A 81 7.50 -15.53 10.42
CA ILE A 81 7.97 -15.71 11.80
C ILE A 81 9.24 -16.56 11.82
N ASP A 82 9.27 -17.65 11.08
CA ASP A 82 10.42 -18.56 11.03
C ASP A 82 11.70 -17.83 10.57
N VAL A 83 11.58 -16.91 9.60
CA VAL A 83 12.73 -16.22 9.00
C VAL A 83 13.04 -14.87 9.65
N LEU A 84 12.01 -14.09 10.00
CA LEU A 84 12.16 -12.71 10.48
C LEU A 84 11.69 -12.50 11.93
N GLY A 85 11.18 -13.53 12.60
CA GLY A 85 10.61 -13.44 13.94
C GLY A 85 11.58 -12.92 15.00
N GLY A 86 12.87 -13.25 14.87
CA GLY A 86 13.91 -12.74 15.78
C GLY A 86 14.06 -11.21 15.78
N TYR A 87 13.68 -10.55 14.68
CA TYR A 87 13.78 -9.08 14.56
C TYR A 87 12.56 -8.34 15.13
N LEU A 88 11.44 -9.04 15.35
CA LEU A 88 10.21 -8.44 15.89
C LEU A 88 10.34 -8.06 17.38
N GLY A 89 11.37 -8.54 18.10
CA GLY A 89 11.68 -8.11 19.46
C GLY A 89 10.81 -8.71 20.57
N TYR A 90 10.09 -9.80 20.30
CA TYR A 90 9.27 -10.50 21.31
C TYR A 90 9.56 -12.00 21.32
N PRO A 91 9.62 -12.64 22.49
CA PRO A 91 9.64 -14.09 22.57
C PRO A 91 8.27 -14.67 22.21
N ASN A 92 8.26 -15.86 21.60
CA ASN A 92 7.05 -16.67 21.36
C ASN A 92 5.97 -16.03 20.46
N ILE A 93 6.39 -15.28 19.44
CA ILE A 93 5.46 -14.73 18.44
C ILE A 93 4.78 -15.88 17.70
N ILE A 94 3.44 -15.89 17.73
CA ILE A 94 2.63 -16.83 16.94
C ILE A 94 2.04 -16.14 15.72
N PRO A 95 1.62 -16.89 14.68
CA PRO A 95 1.00 -16.31 13.50
C PRO A 95 -0.09 -15.29 13.85
N ASP A 96 -0.99 -15.56 14.78
CA ASP A 96 -2.10 -14.66 15.11
C ASP A 96 -1.70 -13.30 15.70
N ASP A 97 -0.44 -13.15 16.14
CA ASP A 97 0.10 -11.87 16.61
C ASP A 97 0.59 -10.95 15.46
N ILE A 98 0.52 -11.40 14.19
CA ILE A 98 0.96 -10.62 13.04
C ILE A 98 -0.07 -10.59 11.90
N TYR A 99 0.03 -9.58 11.05
CA TYR A 99 -0.61 -9.51 9.75
C TYR A 99 0.41 -9.12 8.67
N LEU A 100 0.09 -9.44 7.42
CA LEU A 100 0.92 -9.11 6.27
C LEU A 100 0.27 -7.96 5.49
N ARG A 101 1.08 -6.96 5.16
CA ARG A 101 0.76 -5.95 4.16
C ARG A 101 1.54 -6.24 2.88
N TYR A 102 1.01 -5.93 1.72
CA TYR A 102 1.74 -6.00 0.45
C TYR A 102 2.09 -4.59 -0.02
N GLY A 103 3.24 -4.46 -0.66
CA GLY A 103 3.75 -3.22 -1.21
C GLY A 103 3.17 -2.94 -2.58
N ILE A 104 2.51 -1.80 -2.74
CA ILE A 104 2.07 -1.27 -4.03
C ILE A 104 2.97 -0.10 -4.41
N LYS A 105 3.65 -0.24 -5.55
CA LYS A 105 4.43 0.86 -6.10
C LYS A 105 3.51 1.92 -6.70
N ARG A 106 3.62 3.16 -6.23
CA ARG A 106 2.88 4.31 -6.76
C ARG A 106 3.84 5.49 -6.94
N GLY A 107 4.06 5.88 -8.19
CA GLY A 107 5.09 6.88 -8.50
C GLY A 107 6.48 6.40 -8.07
N SER A 108 7.17 7.20 -7.26
CA SER A 108 8.47 6.86 -6.65
C SER A 108 8.35 6.10 -5.32
N GLY A 109 7.16 6.02 -4.72
CA GLY A 109 6.95 5.46 -3.38
C GLY A 109 6.38 4.05 -3.38
N LEU A 110 6.59 3.36 -2.25
CA LEU A 110 5.95 2.08 -1.93
C LEU A 110 4.89 2.32 -0.84
N HIS A 111 3.65 1.95 -1.13
CA HIS A 111 2.52 2.05 -0.20
C HIS A 111 2.13 0.66 0.30
N TRP A 112 1.82 0.56 1.59
CA TRP A 112 1.49 -0.72 2.21
C TRP A 112 -0.01 -0.90 2.35
N ALA A 113 -0.55 -1.97 1.79
CA ALA A 113 -1.97 -2.28 1.85
C ALA A 113 -2.23 -3.63 2.53
N TYR A 114 -3.37 -3.75 3.19
CA TYR A 114 -3.75 -4.97 3.91
C TYR A 114 -4.16 -6.08 2.94
N ILE A 115 -3.72 -7.31 3.21
CA ILE A 115 -4.15 -8.50 2.47
C ILE A 115 -5.20 -9.23 3.32
N LYS A 116 -6.42 -9.39 2.80
CA LYS A 116 -7.37 -10.29 3.44
C LYS A 116 -6.97 -11.74 3.09
N PRO A 117 -6.95 -12.68 4.06
CA PRO A 117 -6.48 -14.05 3.83
C PRO A 117 -7.11 -14.74 2.61
N ASP A 118 -8.43 -14.60 2.43
CA ASP A 118 -9.20 -15.22 1.33
C ASP A 118 -8.78 -14.74 -0.07
N PHE A 119 -8.06 -13.62 -0.15
CA PHE A 119 -7.62 -13.01 -1.41
C PHE A 119 -6.14 -13.25 -1.69
N TRP A 120 -5.45 -14.06 -0.88
CA TRP A 120 -4.02 -14.33 -1.03
C TRP A 120 -3.60 -14.67 -2.47
N ASP A 121 -4.22 -15.70 -3.05
CA ASP A 121 -3.88 -16.20 -4.39
C ASP A 121 -4.24 -15.21 -5.51
N GLN A 122 -5.12 -14.25 -5.22
CA GLN A 122 -5.53 -13.22 -6.16
C GLN A 122 -4.59 -12.02 -6.10
N VAL A 123 -4.04 -11.69 -4.92
CA VAL A 123 -3.26 -10.48 -4.70
C VAL A 123 -1.77 -10.73 -4.84
N ILE A 124 -1.26 -11.84 -4.30
CA ILE A 124 0.18 -12.09 -4.21
C ILE A 124 0.67 -12.91 -5.38
N THR A 125 1.62 -12.34 -6.12
CA THR A 125 2.32 -13.02 -7.21
C THR A 125 3.81 -13.13 -6.89
N GLY A 126 4.58 -13.78 -7.78
CA GLY A 126 6.02 -13.86 -7.60
C GLY A 126 6.68 -12.50 -7.86
N GLY A 127 7.55 -12.07 -6.95
CA GLY A 127 8.31 -10.82 -7.00
C GLY A 127 7.77 -9.71 -6.11
N GLU A 128 6.67 -9.94 -5.41
CA GLU A 128 6.02 -8.93 -4.56
C GLU A 128 6.75 -8.72 -3.23
N GLU A 129 6.65 -7.51 -2.68
CA GLU A 129 7.12 -7.16 -1.34
C GLU A 129 5.99 -7.27 -0.31
N LEU A 130 6.26 -7.95 0.80
CA LEU A 130 5.35 -8.18 1.91
C LEU A 130 5.96 -7.64 3.20
N ARG A 131 5.24 -6.76 3.89
CA ARG A 131 5.63 -6.25 5.19
C ARG A 131 4.91 -6.98 6.29
N ILE A 132 5.69 -7.52 7.23
CA ILE A 132 5.21 -8.07 8.48
C ILE A 132 4.88 -6.89 9.40
N VAL A 133 3.67 -6.90 9.92
CA VAL A 133 3.24 -5.91 10.90
C VAL A 133 2.64 -6.62 12.09
N ARG A 134 2.96 -6.11 13.27
CA ARG A 134 2.51 -6.65 14.54
C ARG A 134 1.07 -6.24 14.82
N LYS A 135 0.28 -7.17 15.34
CA LYS A 135 -0.98 -6.87 16.00
C LYS A 135 -0.68 -6.43 17.44
N VAL A 136 -0.82 -5.14 17.73
CA VAL A 136 -0.61 -4.62 19.07
C VAL A 136 -1.87 -4.90 19.90
N LYS A 137 -1.73 -5.62 21.02
CA LYS A 137 -2.87 -6.01 21.89
C LYS A 137 -3.40 -4.86 22.77
N SER A 138 -2.75 -3.70 22.77
CA SER A 138 -3.22 -2.51 23.49
C SER A 138 -4.03 -1.63 22.56
N GLY A 139 -5.33 -1.45 22.86
CA GLY A 139 -6.32 -0.75 22.04
C GLY A 139 -6.09 0.74 21.75
N GLN A 140 -4.85 1.24 21.83
CA GLN A 140 -4.46 2.58 21.36
C GLN A 140 -3.79 2.54 19.97
N ASP A 141 -3.04 1.48 19.62
CA ASP A 141 -2.36 1.39 18.32
C ASP A 141 -3.22 0.69 17.24
N GLU A 142 -4.21 -0.12 17.65
CA GLU A 142 -5.24 -0.62 16.72
C GLU A 142 -6.00 0.56 16.07
N VAL A 143 -6.11 1.71 16.76
CA VAL A 143 -6.75 2.92 16.25
C VAL A 143 -5.95 3.55 15.09
N GLU A 144 -4.62 3.57 15.15
CA GLU A 144 -3.81 4.11 14.06
C GLU A 144 -3.86 3.19 12.82
N ILE A 145 -3.81 1.88 13.05
CA ILE A 145 -3.92 0.85 12.01
C ILE A 145 -5.29 0.90 11.31
N GLU A 146 -6.39 1.01 12.07
CA GLU A 146 -7.73 1.20 11.50
C GLU A 146 -7.88 2.55 10.80
N SER A 147 -7.28 3.61 11.32
CA SER A 147 -7.37 4.96 10.71
C SER A 147 -6.66 5.03 9.36
N GLU A 148 -5.53 4.33 9.17
CA GLU A 148 -4.86 4.21 7.87
C GLU A 148 -5.60 3.25 6.93
N GLN A 149 -6.11 2.12 7.46
CA GLN A 149 -6.91 1.15 6.70
C GLN A 149 -8.21 1.77 6.17
N GLN A 150 -8.82 2.71 6.91
CA GLN A 150 -10.03 3.39 6.47
C GLN A 150 -9.78 4.37 5.32
N LYS A 151 -8.61 5.01 5.26
CA LYS A 151 -8.32 6.08 4.28
C LYS A 151 -7.98 5.57 2.88
N SER A 152 -7.53 4.32 2.78
CA SER A 152 -7.09 3.72 1.53
C SER A 152 -7.97 2.54 1.14
N LEU A 153 -8.21 2.36 -0.15
CA LEU A 153 -9.21 1.46 -0.69
C LEU A 153 -8.55 0.64 -1.79
N PHE A 154 -8.44 -0.67 -1.56
CA PHE A 154 -7.81 -1.54 -2.55
C PHE A 154 -8.81 -1.91 -3.62
N VAL A 155 -8.50 -1.55 -4.86
CA VAL A 155 -9.36 -1.83 -6.02
C VAL A 155 -8.61 -2.67 -7.02
N THR A 156 -9.29 -3.71 -7.49
CA THR A 156 -8.92 -4.38 -8.73
C THR A 156 -9.72 -3.78 -9.87
N PHE A 157 -9.05 -3.16 -10.82
CA PHE A 157 -9.63 -2.77 -12.09
C PHE A 157 -9.50 -3.91 -13.08
N ARG A 158 -10.61 -4.26 -13.72
CA ARG A 158 -10.64 -5.24 -14.80
C ARG A 158 -11.08 -4.56 -16.09
N LEU A 159 -10.25 -4.58 -17.12
CA LEU A 159 -10.66 -4.22 -18.47
C LEU A 159 -11.19 -5.49 -19.17
N GLY A 160 -12.49 -5.52 -19.43
CA GLY A 160 -13.18 -6.67 -19.99
C GLY A 160 -14.45 -6.29 -20.74
N LYS A 161 -15.13 -7.28 -21.33
CA LYS A 161 -16.36 -7.05 -22.12
C LYS A 161 -17.65 -7.16 -21.31
N ASN A 162 -17.63 -7.93 -20.22
CA ASN A 162 -18.83 -8.21 -19.43
C ASN A 162 -18.45 -8.57 -17.98
N ALA A 163 -19.47 -8.76 -17.14
CA ALA A 163 -19.35 -9.08 -15.72
C ALA A 163 -18.58 -10.38 -15.44
N GLN A 164 -18.56 -11.34 -16.39
CA GLN A 164 -17.88 -12.61 -16.20
C GLN A 164 -16.39 -12.47 -16.55
N ALA A 165 -15.52 -12.88 -15.63
CA ALA A 165 -14.09 -12.85 -15.84
C ALA A 165 -13.68 -13.74 -17.03
N SER A 166 -12.83 -13.20 -17.90
CA SER A 166 -12.22 -13.91 -19.03
C SER A 166 -10.71 -14.03 -18.84
N PRO A 167 -10.07 -15.11 -19.31
CA PRO A 167 -8.61 -15.21 -19.33
C PRO A 167 -7.90 -14.13 -20.16
N ARG A 168 -8.63 -13.43 -21.03
CA ARG A 168 -8.13 -12.31 -21.85
C ARG A 168 -8.32 -10.95 -21.19
N ASP A 169 -9.03 -10.88 -20.07
CA ASP A 169 -9.22 -9.62 -19.36
C ASP A 169 -7.88 -9.13 -18.81
N LYS A 170 -7.70 -7.81 -18.81
CA LYS A 170 -6.53 -7.19 -18.20
C LYS A 170 -6.88 -6.70 -16.82
N TYR A 171 -5.97 -6.89 -15.88
CA TYR A 171 -6.15 -6.51 -14.49
C TYR A 171 -5.09 -5.51 -14.07
N ALA A 172 -5.51 -4.47 -13.35
CA ALA A 172 -4.61 -3.63 -12.56
C ALA A 172 -5.13 -3.57 -11.14
N ARG A 173 -4.22 -3.60 -10.20
CA ARG A 173 -4.53 -3.53 -8.78
C ARG A 173 -3.89 -2.27 -8.23
N MET A 174 -4.64 -1.48 -7.48
CA MET A 174 -4.11 -0.26 -6.90
C MET A 174 -4.75 0.08 -5.58
N LEU A 175 -4.01 0.84 -4.78
CA LEU A 175 -4.51 1.46 -3.57
C LEU A 175 -5.00 2.85 -3.93
N LEU A 176 -6.30 3.06 -3.83
CA LEU A 176 -6.94 4.36 -3.98
C LEU A 176 -7.01 5.03 -2.61
N ALA A 177 -6.25 6.11 -2.41
CA ALA A 177 -6.51 7.04 -1.32
C ALA A 177 -7.84 7.75 -1.56
N GLU A 178 -8.53 8.21 -0.52
CA GLU A 178 -9.85 8.85 -0.67
C GLU A 178 -9.88 10.01 -1.68
N ASN A 179 -8.79 10.77 -1.78
CA ASN A 179 -8.65 11.91 -2.69
C ASN A 179 -8.41 11.48 -4.15
N ASP A 180 -7.93 10.26 -4.38
CA ASP A 180 -7.62 9.74 -5.73
C ASP A 180 -8.87 9.57 -6.58
N PHE A 181 -9.99 9.45 -5.88
CA PHE A 181 -11.29 9.24 -6.45
C PHE A 181 -12.27 10.28 -5.92
N GLU A 182 -11.82 11.53 -5.85
CA GLU A 182 -12.70 12.67 -5.60
C GLU A 182 -13.50 13.05 -6.86
N THR A 183 -12.88 12.92 -8.05
CA THR A 183 -13.56 13.12 -9.34
C THR A 183 -13.51 11.86 -10.22
N LYS A 184 -14.56 11.65 -11.02
CA LYS A 184 -14.60 10.57 -12.03
C LYS A 184 -13.37 10.64 -12.94
N LYS A 185 -12.96 11.85 -13.34
CA LYS A 185 -11.80 12.08 -14.19
C LYS A 185 -10.50 11.60 -13.53
N SER A 186 -10.33 11.82 -12.24
CA SER A 186 -9.17 11.31 -11.48
C SER A 186 -9.16 9.78 -11.44
N LEU A 187 -10.31 9.15 -11.15
CA LEU A 187 -10.43 7.69 -11.13
C LEU A 187 -10.11 7.07 -12.51
N VAL A 188 -10.71 7.61 -13.57
CA VAL A 188 -10.48 7.15 -14.95
C VAL A 188 -9.02 7.37 -15.36
N LYS A 189 -8.41 8.50 -14.96
CA LYS A 189 -6.98 8.75 -15.22
C LYS A 189 -6.10 7.70 -14.57
N LEU A 190 -6.36 7.35 -13.30
CA LEU A 190 -5.61 6.32 -12.58
C LEU A 190 -5.77 4.94 -13.23
N PHE A 191 -6.99 4.61 -13.65
CA PHE A 191 -7.27 3.40 -14.43
C PHE A 191 -6.43 3.34 -15.71
N CYS A 192 -6.50 4.38 -16.55
CA CYS A 192 -5.77 4.43 -17.81
C CYS A 192 -4.25 4.34 -17.60
N GLN A 193 -3.72 4.96 -16.55
CA GLN A 193 -2.30 4.87 -16.19
C GLN A 193 -1.87 3.44 -15.82
N SER A 194 -2.78 2.62 -15.30
CA SER A 194 -2.44 1.33 -14.70
C SER A 194 -2.65 0.13 -15.61
N LEU A 195 -3.57 0.21 -16.58
CA LEU A 195 -3.89 -0.93 -17.46
C LEU A 195 -3.26 -0.85 -18.84
N THR A 196 -3.22 0.34 -19.46
CA THR A 196 -2.48 0.57 -20.71
C THR A 196 -2.56 2.06 -21.09
N PRO A 197 -1.48 2.71 -21.56
CA PRO A 197 -1.51 4.09 -22.05
C PRO A 197 -2.30 4.30 -23.36
N MET A 198 -2.98 3.29 -23.90
CA MET A 198 -3.56 3.31 -25.27
C MET A 198 -5.08 3.49 -25.35
N THR A 199 -5.83 3.37 -24.25
CA THR A 199 -7.30 3.54 -24.32
C THR A 199 -7.67 5.02 -24.29
N ARG A 200 -8.39 5.48 -25.31
CA ARG A 200 -9.01 6.81 -25.32
C ARG A 200 -9.97 6.88 -24.14
N ALA A 201 -9.61 7.66 -23.12
CA ALA A 201 -10.33 7.76 -21.85
C ALA A 201 -11.81 8.22 -21.99
N ALA A 202 -12.20 8.73 -23.16
CA ALA A 202 -13.50 9.35 -23.39
C ALA A 202 -14.70 8.38 -23.29
N ASN A 203 -14.50 7.08 -23.57
CA ASN A 203 -15.60 6.13 -23.77
C ASN A 203 -15.58 4.98 -22.76
N LEU A 204 -15.19 5.22 -21.51
CA LEU A 204 -15.14 4.17 -20.49
C LEU A 204 -16.39 4.18 -19.60
N ILE A 205 -17.03 3.02 -19.48
CA ILE A 205 -18.12 2.75 -18.55
C ILE A 205 -17.56 1.95 -17.38
N LEU A 206 -17.82 2.42 -16.16
CA LEU A 206 -17.36 1.79 -14.93
C LEU A 206 -18.52 1.03 -14.27
N PHE A 207 -18.25 -0.21 -13.89
CA PHE A 207 -19.17 -1.08 -13.17
C PHE A 207 -18.51 -1.56 -11.88
N ALA A 208 -19.25 -1.55 -10.77
CA ALA A 208 -18.84 -2.23 -9.57
C ALA A 208 -19.23 -3.70 -9.71
N VAL A 209 -18.27 -4.62 -9.57
CA VAL A 209 -18.51 -6.05 -9.61
C VAL A 209 -18.58 -6.56 -8.18
N ILE A 210 -19.78 -6.93 -7.77
CA ILE A 210 -20.10 -7.38 -6.41
C ILE A 210 -20.74 -8.76 -6.46
N LYS A 211 -20.62 -9.53 -5.37
CA LYS A 211 -21.43 -10.75 -5.21
C LYS A 211 -22.79 -10.38 -4.66
N ASN A 212 -23.86 -10.81 -5.32
CA ASN A 212 -25.21 -10.67 -4.81
C ASN A 212 -25.47 -11.66 -3.65
N GLN A 213 -26.68 -11.62 -3.07
CA GLN A 213 -27.09 -12.51 -1.97
C GLN A 213 -27.02 -14.00 -2.33
N ASP A 214 -27.14 -14.35 -3.61
CA ASP A 214 -27.01 -15.73 -4.11
C ASP A 214 -25.55 -16.15 -4.38
N GLY A 215 -24.58 -15.29 -4.05
CA GLY A 215 -23.16 -15.52 -4.30
C GLY A 215 -22.73 -15.38 -5.77
N ARG A 216 -23.61 -14.89 -6.66
CA ARG A 216 -23.31 -14.64 -8.07
C ARG A 216 -22.69 -13.26 -8.25
N TRP A 217 -21.70 -13.17 -9.13
CA TRP A 217 -21.10 -11.89 -9.52
C TRP A 217 -22.05 -11.10 -10.43
N VAL A 218 -22.36 -9.88 -10.02
CA VAL A 218 -23.19 -8.94 -10.77
C VAL A 218 -22.41 -7.64 -10.97
N ALA A 219 -22.54 -7.06 -12.16
CA ALA A 219 -22.00 -5.74 -12.47
C ALA A 219 -23.11 -4.71 -12.27
N SER A 220 -22.94 -3.83 -11.30
CA SER A 220 -23.81 -2.66 -11.12
C SER A 220 -23.15 -1.46 -11.77
N VAL A 221 -23.90 -0.68 -12.55
CA VAL A 221 -23.40 0.57 -13.13
C VAL A 221 -23.01 1.49 -11.99
N ILE A 222 -21.77 1.99 -12.01
CA ILE A 222 -21.38 3.06 -11.11
C ILE A 222 -21.97 4.34 -11.72
N ASP A 223 -23.07 4.84 -11.13
CA ASP A 223 -23.72 6.07 -11.60
C ASP A 223 -22.68 7.18 -11.68
N THR A 224 -22.46 7.69 -12.89
CA THR A 224 -21.37 8.62 -13.17
C THR A 224 -21.73 10.08 -12.93
N SER A 225 -22.94 10.36 -12.45
CA SER A 225 -23.29 11.68 -11.93
C SER A 225 -22.38 12.07 -10.76
N GLU A 226 -22.11 13.36 -10.61
CA GLU A 226 -21.14 13.85 -9.63
C GLU A 226 -21.52 13.41 -8.20
N GLY A 227 -20.56 12.79 -7.50
CA GLY A 227 -20.71 12.35 -6.11
C GLY A 227 -21.32 10.96 -5.89
N LEU A 228 -22.22 10.47 -6.75
CA LEU A 228 -22.89 9.16 -6.53
C LEU A 228 -21.95 7.97 -6.68
N TRP A 229 -20.99 8.06 -7.60
CA TRP A 229 -19.99 7.03 -7.80
C TRP A 229 -19.07 6.84 -6.57
N LYS A 230 -18.69 7.92 -5.88
CA LYS A 230 -17.87 7.86 -4.65
C LYS A 230 -18.63 7.14 -3.55
N LYS A 231 -19.91 7.48 -3.37
CA LYS A 231 -20.80 6.79 -2.43
C LYS A 231 -20.89 5.30 -2.76
N THR A 232 -21.11 4.94 -4.03
CA THR A 232 -21.19 3.55 -4.49
C THR A 232 -19.91 2.77 -4.17
N ILE A 233 -18.74 3.35 -4.45
CA ILE A 233 -17.43 2.74 -4.14
C ILE A 233 -17.25 2.53 -2.63
N LEU A 234 -17.62 3.53 -1.82
CA LEU A 234 -17.51 3.44 -0.36
C LEU A 234 -18.49 2.43 0.23
N GLU A 235 -19.69 2.29 -0.34
CA GLU A 235 -20.67 1.25 0.03
C GLU A 235 -20.15 -0.14 -0.35
N CYS A 236 -19.62 -0.31 -1.57
CA CYS A 236 -18.97 -1.55 -1.98
C CYS A 236 -17.81 -1.92 -1.05
N LYS A 237 -17.01 -0.94 -0.60
CA LYS A 237 -15.93 -1.16 0.38
C LYS A 237 -16.44 -1.71 1.72
N LYS A 238 -17.58 -1.20 2.21
CA LYS A 238 -18.17 -1.63 3.48
C LYS A 238 -18.60 -3.10 3.42
N GLU A 239 -19.19 -3.51 2.32
CA GLU A 239 -19.63 -4.89 2.11
C GLU A 239 -18.47 -5.83 1.79
N ASN A 240 -17.51 -5.36 0.98
CA ASN A 240 -16.35 -6.10 0.59
C ASN A 240 -15.11 -5.18 0.50
N PRO A 241 -14.15 -5.29 1.45
CA PRO A 241 -12.94 -4.47 1.43
C PRO A 241 -12.04 -4.73 0.20
N HIS A 242 -12.32 -5.80 -0.56
CA HIS A 242 -11.69 -6.14 -1.83
C HIS A 242 -12.76 -6.24 -2.91
N PHE A 243 -13.14 -5.12 -3.53
CA PHE A 243 -14.09 -5.13 -4.64
C PHE A 243 -13.39 -4.82 -5.97
N GLU A 244 -14.02 -5.29 -7.04
CA GLU A 244 -13.54 -5.13 -8.41
C GLU A 244 -14.34 -4.03 -9.11
N ILE A 245 -13.66 -3.16 -9.86
CA ILE A 245 -14.27 -2.25 -10.81
C ILE A 245 -14.03 -2.81 -12.20
N LEU A 246 -15.09 -3.31 -12.84
CA LEU A 246 -15.07 -3.65 -14.25
C LEU A 246 -15.15 -2.37 -15.06
N VAL A 247 -14.28 -2.27 -16.05
CA VAL A 247 -14.24 -1.19 -17.01
C VAL A 247 -14.49 -1.76 -18.39
N VAL A 248 -15.51 -1.21 -19.04
CA VAL A 248 -15.94 -1.61 -20.38
C VAL A 248 -15.80 -0.42 -21.31
N GLU A 249 -15.28 -0.67 -22.50
CA GLU A 249 -15.30 0.31 -23.59
C GLU A 249 -16.72 0.44 -24.13
N SER A 250 -17.27 1.66 -24.12
CA SER A 250 -18.54 1.95 -24.77
C SER A 250 -18.38 1.73 -26.29
N PRO A 251 -19.30 1.00 -26.95
CA PRO A 251 -19.35 1.01 -28.40
C PRO A 251 -19.62 2.45 -28.86
N GLU A 252 -18.85 2.90 -29.86
CA GLU A 252 -19.11 4.14 -30.60
C GLU A 252 -20.35 4.01 -31.49
#